data_AF-A0A3B8UJM6-F1
#
_entry.id   AF-A0A3B8UJM6-F1
#
_cell.length_a   1.000
_cell.length_b   1.000
_cell.length_c   1.000
_cell.angle_alpha   90.00
_cell.angle_beta   90.00
_cell.angle_gamma   90.00
#
_symmetry.space_group_name_H-M   'P 1'
#
loop_
_entity.id
_entity.type
_entity.pdbx_description
1 polymer ?
#
loop_
_entity_poly.entity_id
_entity_poly.type
_entity_poly.pdbx_seq_one_letter_code
_entity_poly.pdbx_strand_id
1 'polypeptide(L)' 'MRNNSGLAGNIFSALAKSKINIKMIDQGSSELNIIIGVRNRYFEDAIRTIYGVFVPESK' A
#
# COMPACT_ATOMS: atom_id res chain seq x y z
N MET A 1 0.03 -5.58 10.57
CA MET A 1 1.21 -4.70 10.51
C MET A 1 2.10 -4.85 11.73
N ARG A 2 1.53 -4.90 12.95
CA ARG A 2 2.22 -5.16 14.22
C ARG A 2 3.25 -6.29 14.11
N ASN A 3 4.48 -5.99 14.54
CA ASN A 3 5.64 -6.90 14.56
C ASN A 3 6.16 -7.41 13.20
N ASN A 4 5.72 -6.83 12.08
CA ASN A 4 6.30 -7.08 10.74
C ASN A 4 6.99 -5.82 10.22
N SER A 5 8.25 -5.64 10.62
CA SER A 5 9.09 -4.55 10.10
C SER A 5 9.28 -4.69 8.58
N GLY A 6 9.24 -3.55 7.87
CA GLY A 6 9.38 -3.51 6.41
C GLY A 6 8.07 -3.61 5.62
N LEU A 7 6.94 -4.02 6.23
CA LEU A 7 5.66 -4.13 5.52
C LEU A 7 5.19 -2.79 4.92
N ALA A 8 5.24 -1.72 5.71
CA ALA A 8 4.93 -0.37 5.25
C ALA A 8 5.86 0.07 4.10
N GLY A 9 7.15 -0.21 4.25
CA GLY A 9 8.16 0.09 3.22
C GLY A 9 7.88 -0.64 1.91
N ASN A 10 7.48 -1.91 1.96
CA ASN A 10 7.10 -2.68 0.77
C ASN A 10 5.88 -2.09 0.07
N ILE A 11 4.85 -1.70 0.82
CA ILE A 11 3.64 -1.06 0.28
C ILE A 11 4.00 0.25 -0.43
N PHE A 12 4.72 1.16 0.26
CA PHE A 12 5.07 2.46 -0.32
C PHE A 12 6.02 2.33 -1.51
N SER A 13 6.95 1.38 -1.45
CA SER A 13 7.86 1.08 -2.58
C SER A 13 7.10 0.56 -3.79
N ALA A 14 6.10 -0.30 -3.60
CA ALA A 14 5.27 -0.82 -4.69
C ALA A 14 4.47 0.30 -5.36
N LEU A 15 3.79 1.15 -4.57
CA LEU A 15 3.07 2.31 -5.09
C LEU A 15 3.98 3.27 -5.86
N ALA A 16 5.20 3.52 -5.36
CA ALA A 16 6.19 4.36 -6.04
C ALA A 16 6.65 3.74 -7.38
N LYS A 17 6.92 2.43 -7.43
CA LYS A 17 7.28 1.73 -8.67
C LYS A 17 6.16 1.77 -9.70
N SER A 18 4.90 1.70 -9.26
CA SER A 18 3.71 1.86 -10.11
C SER A 18 3.40 3.33 -10.47
N LYS A 19 4.27 4.29 -10.07
CA LYS A 19 4.11 5.74 -10.32
C LYS A 19 2.81 6.32 -9.76
N ILE A 20 2.29 5.74 -8.68
CA ILE A 20 1.08 6.22 -7.99
C ILE A 20 1.50 7.21 -6.91
N ASN A 21 0.99 8.44 -7.02
CA ASN A 21 1.31 9.48 -6.05
C ASN A 21 0.43 9.37 -4.80
N ILE A 22 1.05 9.22 -3.64
CA ILE A 22 0.41 9.23 -2.33
C ILE A 22 0.08 10.68 -1.93
N LYS A 23 -1.16 10.93 -1.55
CA LYS A 23 -1.65 12.24 -1.11
C LYS A 23 -1.76 12.39 0.40
N MET A 24 -1.98 11.27 1.08
CA MET A 24 -2.14 11.22 2.52
C MET A 24 -1.67 9.86 3.01
N ILE A 25 -1.02 9.86 4.16
CA ILE A 25 -0.73 8.66 4.93
C ILE A 25 -1.28 8.92 6.32
N ASP A 26 -2.16 8.04 6.78
CA ASP A 26 -2.67 8.07 8.14
C ASP A 26 -2.46 6.68 8.77
N GLN A 27 -1.67 6.65 9.83
CA GLN A 27 -1.42 5.46 10.64
C GLN A 27 -1.82 5.86 12.06
N GLY A 28 -3.02 5.45 12.47
CA GLY A 28 -3.53 5.74 13.80
C GLY A 28 -2.82 4.91 14.89
N SER A 29 -3.32 4.96 16.12
CA SER A 29 -2.82 4.11 17.21
C SER A 29 -3.02 2.61 16.99
N SER A 30 -3.81 2.23 15.98
CA SER A 30 -3.94 0.85 15.54
C SER A 30 -2.68 0.40 14.81
N GLU A 31 -1.86 -0.39 15.48
CA GLU A 31 -0.69 -1.06 14.89
C GLU A 31 -1.06 -2.09 13.81
N LEU A 32 -2.34 -2.22 13.46
CA LEU A 32 -2.84 -3.20 12.51
C LEU A 32 -3.10 -2.61 11.12
N ASN A 33 -3.26 -1.29 10.99
CA ASN A 33 -3.64 -0.65 9.73
C ASN A 33 -2.79 0.58 9.36
N ILE A 34 -2.77 0.87 8.06
CA ILE A 34 -2.35 2.15 7.47
C ILE A 34 -3.42 2.51 6.44
N ILE A 35 -3.82 3.78 6.42
CA ILE A 35 -4.70 4.37 5.42
C ILE A 35 -3.84 5.19 4.46
N ILE A 36 -4.02 4.95 3.16
CA ILE A 36 -3.28 5.63 2.09
C ILE A 36 -4.28 6.36 1.20
N GLY A 37 -4.21 7.69 1.18
CA GLY A 37 -5.00 8.51 0.28
C GLY A 37 -4.30 8.65 -1.07
N VAL A 38 -5.01 8.36 -2.17
CA VAL A 38 -4.55 8.57 -3.55
C VAL A 38 -5.60 9.37 -4.34
N ARG A 39 -5.21 9.91 -5.50
CA ARG A 39 -6.22 10.48 -6.42
C ARG A 39 -7.12 9.37 -6.95
N ASN A 40 -8.41 9.66 -7.11
CA ASN A 40 -9.41 8.67 -7.54
C ASN A 40 -9.03 7.91 -8.82
N ARG A 41 -8.38 8.58 -9.77
CA ARG A 41 -7.88 7.96 -11.01
C ARG A 41 -6.88 6.81 -10.81
N TYR A 42 -6.28 6.71 -9.62
CA TYR A 42 -5.33 5.65 -9.26
C TYR A 42 -5.93 4.62 -8.30
N PHE A 43 -7.23 4.70 -7.99
CA PHE A 43 -7.86 3.86 -6.97
C PHE A 43 -7.67 2.37 -7.28
N GLU A 44 -8.10 1.93 -8.46
CA GLU A 44 -7.99 0.53 -8.90
C GLU A 44 -6.53 0.06 -8.99
N ASP A 45 -5.65 0.89 -9.58
CA ASP A 45 -4.23 0.55 -9.74
C ASP A 45 -3.51 0.45 -8.39
N ALA A 46 -3.89 1.29 -7.42
CA ALA A 46 -3.34 1.25 -6.07
C ALA A 46 -3.75 -0.04 -5.35
N ILE A 47 -5.03 -0.43 -5.45
CA ILE A 47 -5.52 -1.69 -4.88
C ILE A 47 -4.78 -2.88 -5.50
N ARG A 48 -4.68 -2.95 -6.83
CA ARG A 48 -3.97 -4.03 -7.53
C ARG A 48 -2.50 -4.09 -7.16
N THR A 49 -1.83 -2.93 -7.11
CA THR A 49 -0.41 -2.82 -6.73
C THR A 49 -0.18 -3.34 -5.31
N ILE A 50 -1.02 -2.94 -4.36
CA ILE A 50 -0.91 -3.39 -2.96
C ILE A 50 -1.22 -4.89 -2.86
N TYR A 51 -2.25 -5.38 -3.56
CA TYR A 51 -2.62 -6.79 -3.55
C TYR A 51 -1.48 -7.69 -4.06
N GLY A 52 -0.83 -7.30 -5.16
CA GLY A 52 0.30 -8.06 -5.73
C GLY A 52 1.56 -8.10 -4.85
N VAL A 53 1.68 -7.24 -3.84
CA VAL A 53 2.77 -7.32 -2.85
C VAL A 53 2.56 -8.48 -1.87
N PHE A 54 1.31 -8.84 -1.58
CA PHE A 54 0.97 -9.80 -0.53
C PHE A 54 0.41 -11.11 -1.03
N VAL A 55 -0.22 -11.11 -2.20
CA VAL A 55 -0.83 -12.29 -2.79
C VAL A 55 -0.12 -12.56 -4.12
N PRO A 56 0.75 -13.59 -4.17
CA PRO A 56 1.32 -14.06 -5.42
C PRO A 56 0.19 -14.50 -6.36
N GLU A 57 0.24 -14.10 -7.63
CA GLU A 57 -0.64 -14.72 -8.63
C GLU A 57 -0.35 -16.22 -8.67
N SER A 58 -1.37 -17.03 -8.41
CA SER A 58 -1.35 -18.46 -8.66
C SER A 58 -1.03 -18.67 -10.13
N LYS A 59 0.14 -19.21 -10.44
CA LYS A 59 0.39 -19.80 -11.76
C LYS A 59 -0.47 -21.05 -11.94
#